data_AF-A0A955B884-F1
#
_entry.id   AF-A0A955B884-F1
#
_cell.length_a   1.000
_cell.length_b   1.000
_cell.length_c   1.000
_cell.angle_alpha   90.00
_cell.angle_beta   90.00
_cell.angle_gamma   90.00
#
_symmetry.space_group_name_H-M   'P 1'
#
loop_
_entity.id
_entity.type
_entity.pdbx_description
1 polymer ?
#
loop_
_entity_poly.entity_id
_entity_poly.type
_entity_poly.pdbx_seq_one_letter_code
_entity_poly.pdbx_strand_id
1 'polypeptide(L)'
;MSIGDSDFNENADITASDGNAGGGEFDAPPTGEESTSGGGLDFDLPPESVSGSSSGATGAADDEPDPVTQRVIQAKQELEQRLCEAASENAMSLAGARNADAGGIIGVGVSMGAIPGQSSLIVYVESESNEEEARREMVDVMRVQAASSEDLPVEVEVTGPVEAYSSNRSKFRPAPGGVSVGHFNVTAGTVGGWVRGSTGNRVRRLMMLSNNHVLANSNRARFGDSIIQPGTADGGVSPRDRIAILERFVPINFASGAINYVDCATGWCWPDLVRRDHVFHRGRPTPRFFRVGNSFVAPTRNLVVGKTGRTTDLTQGTIRATNVSINVNYRSAGIAHFRDQFSVRSTGTGTFSAGGDSGSLVWEWKTGLPQVGLLFAGGGGTTFCNPIRRVYAALQIKPFNLS
;
A
#
# COMPACT_ATOMS: atom_id res chain seq x y z
N MET A 1 -53.95 5.99 -9.59
CA MET A 1 -53.55 6.39 -10.97
C MET A 1 -52.05 6.15 -11.11
N SER A 2 -51.50 6.18 -12.33
CA SER A 2 -50.18 5.61 -12.61
C SER A 2 -49.02 6.33 -11.91
N ILE A 3 -47.97 5.57 -11.61
CA ILE A 3 -46.61 6.06 -11.40
C ILE A 3 -46.03 6.48 -12.77
N GLY A 4 -45.10 7.44 -12.78
CA GLY A 4 -44.29 7.78 -13.95
C GLY A 4 -42.81 7.69 -13.59
N ASP A 5 -42.06 6.82 -14.28
CA ASP A 5 -40.61 6.67 -14.15
C ASP A 5 -39.88 7.47 -15.24
N SER A 6 -39.31 8.61 -14.86
CA SER A 6 -38.45 9.49 -15.69
C SER A 6 -37.75 10.49 -14.75
N ASP A 7 -36.44 10.70 -14.73
CA ASP A 7 -35.36 10.21 -15.61
C ASP A 7 -34.11 9.81 -14.80
N PHE A 8 -33.45 8.72 -15.21
CA PHE A 8 -32.16 8.27 -14.66
C PHE A 8 -31.30 7.58 -15.74
N ASN A 9 -31.10 8.24 -16.90
CA ASN A 9 -30.42 7.59 -18.04
C ASN A 9 -29.48 8.46 -18.89
N GLU A 10 -28.83 9.48 -18.32
CA GLU A 10 -27.60 10.01 -18.92
C GLU A 10 -26.43 9.05 -18.64
N ASN A 11 -26.32 7.98 -19.43
CA ASN A 11 -25.05 7.26 -19.56
C ASN A 11 -24.14 8.09 -20.46
N ALA A 12 -23.08 8.66 -19.88
CA ALA A 12 -21.95 9.14 -20.67
C ALA A 12 -21.27 7.92 -21.33
N ASP A 13 -21.61 7.66 -22.58
CA ASP A 13 -20.92 6.66 -23.38
C ASP A 13 -19.51 7.18 -23.66
N ILE A 14 -18.51 6.58 -23.01
CA ILE A 14 -17.10 6.87 -23.27
C ILE A 14 -16.71 6.13 -24.56
N THR A 15 -17.19 6.67 -25.68
CA THR A 15 -16.78 6.33 -27.03
C THR A 15 -15.53 7.14 -27.40
N ALA A 16 -14.54 6.48 -27.98
CA ALA A 16 -13.61 7.18 -28.85
C ALA A 16 -14.38 7.64 -30.09
N SER A 17 -14.31 8.92 -30.43
CA SER A 17 -14.96 9.52 -31.59
C SER A 17 -14.03 10.53 -32.23
N ASP A 18 -13.81 10.39 -33.53
CA ASP A 18 -12.91 11.22 -34.32
C ASP A 18 -13.36 12.69 -34.40
N GLY A 19 -12.42 13.60 -34.69
CA GLY A 19 -12.74 14.84 -35.38
C GLY A 19 -12.97 16.11 -34.55
N ASN A 20 -11.89 16.67 -34.00
CA ASN A 20 -11.64 18.12 -33.94
C ASN A 20 -12.65 19.03 -33.20
N ALA A 21 -12.44 19.20 -31.89
CA ALA A 21 -12.61 20.50 -31.21
C ALA A 21 -11.68 20.57 -29.98
N GLY A 22 -11.05 21.73 -29.74
CA GLY A 22 -9.92 21.86 -28.80
C GLY A 22 -10.23 21.50 -27.34
N GLY A 23 -9.60 20.44 -26.85
CA GLY A 23 -9.54 20.01 -25.45
C GLY A 23 -8.34 19.09 -25.24
N GLY A 24 -7.81 19.02 -24.01
CA GLY A 24 -6.62 18.20 -23.72
C GLY A 24 -6.87 16.72 -24.01
N GLU A 25 -5.95 16.10 -24.75
CA GLU A 25 -6.10 14.76 -25.32
C GLU A 25 -6.33 13.69 -24.24
N PHE A 26 -7.47 13.01 -24.30
CA PHE A 26 -7.91 12.06 -23.29
C PHE A 26 -7.38 10.65 -23.63
N ASP A 27 -6.18 10.36 -23.14
CA ASP A 27 -5.64 9.00 -23.21
C ASP A 27 -6.35 8.08 -22.18
N ALA A 28 -7.05 7.08 -22.72
CA ALA A 28 -7.83 6.09 -21.98
C ALA A 28 -7.02 4.80 -21.80
N PRO A 29 -7.28 3.96 -20.77
CA PRO A 29 -6.49 2.75 -20.53
C PRO A 29 -6.38 1.85 -21.78
N PRO A 30 -5.17 1.71 -22.37
CA PRO A 30 -4.98 1.08 -23.67
C PRO A 30 -5.06 -0.44 -23.60
N THR A 31 -5.06 -1.08 -24.76
CA THR A 31 -5.05 -2.55 -24.89
C THR A 31 -3.69 -3.08 -25.38
N GLY A 32 -2.65 -2.84 -24.60
CA GLY A 32 -1.35 -3.54 -24.68
C GLY A 32 -0.18 -2.80 -25.33
N GLU A 33 1.01 -3.22 -24.88
CA GLU A 33 2.36 -2.99 -25.44
C GLU A 33 3.01 -1.60 -25.26
N GLU A 34 4.34 -1.53 -25.41
CA GLU A 34 5.24 -0.71 -24.58
C GLU A 34 6.10 0.32 -25.35
N SER A 35 6.65 1.34 -24.65
CA SER A 35 8.13 1.58 -24.61
C SER A 35 8.59 2.81 -23.80
N THR A 36 9.87 2.73 -23.38
CA THR A 36 10.85 3.72 -22.85
C THR A 36 10.74 5.19 -23.34
N SER A 37 11.22 6.26 -22.67
CA SER A 37 11.90 6.51 -21.36
C SER A 37 11.69 8.03 -20.99
N GLY A 38 12.47 8.80 -20.20
CA GLY A 38 13.74 8.65 -19.45
C GLY A 38 14.30 10.00 -18.94
N GLY A 39 15.11 10.00 -17.87
CA GLY A 39 15.82 11.18 -17.28
C GLY A 39 14.93 12.15 -16.45
N GLY A 40 15.44 12.90 -15.45
CA GLY A 40 16.77 12.90 -14.81
C GLY A 40 17.26 14.32 -14.50
N LEU A 41 17.01 14.86 -13.30
CA LEU A 41 17.54 16.14 -12.77
C LEU A 41 17.66 16.11 -11.23
N ASP A 42 18.54 16.96 -10.69
CA ASP A 42 19.15 16.86 -9.36
C ASP A 42 18.30 17.38 -8.18
N PHE A 43 18.81 17.14 -6.96
CA PHE A 43 18.22 17.56 -5.69
C PHE A 43 19.27 18.25 -4.80
N ASP A 44 19.10 19.56 -4.57
CA ASP A 44 19.92 20.33 -3.63
C ASP A 44 19.60 19.98 -2.16
N LEU A 45 20.64 19.86 -1.33
CA LEU A 45 20.49 19.67 0.11
C LEU A 45 20.11 20.99 0.82
N PRO A 46 19.21 20.96 1.81
CA PRO A 46 18.88 22.15 2.61
C PRO A 46 20.07 22.56 3.50
N PRO A 47 20.24 23.86 3.79
CA PRO A 47 21.40 24.38 4.50
C PRO A 47 21.41 23.95 5.98
N GLU A 48 22.62 23.72 6.51
CA GLU A 48 22.84 23.52 7.95
C GLU A 48 22.37 24.73 8.76
N SER A 49 21.88 24.49 9.99
CA SER A 49 21.37 25.57 10.84
C SER A 49 21.74 25.42 12.31
N VAL A 50 22.20 26.54 12.88
CA VAL A 50 22.36 26.87 14.30
C VAL A 50 23.51 26.16 15.03
N SER A 51 24.58 26.93 15.24
CA SER A 51 25.65 26.66 16.20
C SER A 51 25.15 26.70 17.65
N GLY A 52 25.50 25.68 18.44
CA GLY A 52 25.37 25.69 19.90
C GLY A 52 26.75 25.72 20.55
N SER A 53 27.02 26.72 21.40
CA SER A 53 28.30 26.85 22.09
C SER A 53 28.27 26.28 23.51
N SER A 54 29.28 25.47 23.85
CA SER A 54 29.61 25.10 25.22
C SER A 54 31.12 25.03 25.38
N SER A 55 31.67 25.78 26.34
CA SER A 55 33.12 26.00 26.47
C SER A 55 33.73 25.23 27.64
N GLY A 56 34.76 24.44 27.35
CA GLY A 56 35.85 24.14 28.28
C GLY A 56 35.68 22.91 29.19
N ALA A 57 36.25 21.79 28.75
CA ALA A 57 36.79 20.76 29.63
C ALA A 57 38.13 20.28 29.07
N THR A 58 39.12 20.25 29.95
CA THR A 58 40.54 19.96 29.71
C THR A 58 40.83 18.59 29.09
N GLY A 59 41.71 18.56 28.07
CA GLY A 59 42.65 17.46 27.82
C GLY A 59 42.07 16.10 27.42
N ALA A 60 41.87 15.90 26.12
CA ALA A 60 42.08 14.60 25.48
C ALA A 60 43.48 14.61 24.83
N ALA A 61 44.15 13.46 24.77
CA ALA A 61 45.39 13.31 24.02
C ALA A 61 45.08 13.13 22.52
N ASP A 62 46.06 13.41 21.67
CA ASP A 62 46.10 12.85 20.31
C ASP A 62 46.45 11.35 20.41
N ASP A 63 45.54 10.55 20.97
CA ASP A 63 45.60 9.09 20.81
C ASP A 63 45.34 8.78 19.34
N GLU A 64 46.38 8.34 18.61
CA GLU A 64 46.16 7.65 17.34
C GLU A 64 45.20 6.48 17.61
N PRO A 65 44.16 6.29 16.78
CA PRO A 65 43.24 5.18 16.98
C PRO A 65 44.04 3.88 16.99
N ASP A 66 43.80 3.05 18.02
CA ASP A 66 44.47 1.76 18.22
C ASP A 66 44.62 1.01 16.89
N PRO A 67 45.80 0.43 16.55
CA PRO A 67 45.97 -0.37 15.34
C PRO A 67 44.91 -1.47 15.16
N VAL A 68 44.26 -1.98 16.21
CA VAL A 68 43.07 -2.85 16.06
C VAL A 68 41.88 -2.08 15.47
N THR A 69 41.56 -0.90 16.02
CA THR A 69 40.52 0.00 15.49
C THR A 69 40.80 0.46 14.06
N GLN A 70 42.06 0.72 13.69
CA GLN A 70 42.42 1.02 12.30
C GLN A 70 42.10 -0.14 11.35
N ARG A 71 42.42 -1.39 11.75
CA ARG A 71 42.07 -2.60 10.97
C ARG A 71 40.56 -2.80 10.86
N VAL A 72 39.80 -2.55 11.93
CA VAL A 72 38.32 -2.59 11.91
C VAL A 72 37.74 -1.57 10.93
N ILE A 73 38.25 -0.34 10.92
CA ILE A 73 37.81 0.69 9.97
C ILE A 73 38.16 0.30 8.52
N GLN A 74 39.36 -0.22 8.26
CA GLN A 74 39.74 -0.71 6.93
C GLN A 74 38.85 -1.86 6.46
N ALA A 75 38.64 -2.87 7.31
CA ALA A 75 37.77 -4.01 6.99
C ALA A 75 36.32 -3.57 6.74
N LYS A 76 35.81 -2.59 7.50
CA LYS A 76 34.50 -1.98 7.25
C LYS A 76 34.42 -1.29 5.89
N GLN A 77 35.47 -0.56 5.47
CA GLN A 77 35.51 0.14 4.18
C GLN A 77 35.60 -0.83 3.00
N GLU A 78 36.46 -1.85 3.08
CA GLU A 78 36.55 -2.91 2.06
C GLU A 78 35.23 -3.67 1.90
N LEU A 79 34.54 -4.00 3.01
CA LEU A 79 33.25 -4.72 2.98
C LEU A 79 32.09 -3.82 2.51
N GLU A 80 32.09 -2.54 2.89
CA GLU A 80 31.12 -1.53 2.41
C GLU A 80 31.23 -1.30 0.89
N GLN A 81 32.43 -1.26 0.34
CA GLN A 81 32.63 -1.18 -1.12
C GLN A 81 32.00 -2.39 -1.82
N ARG A 82 32.22 -3.62 -1.31
CA ARG A 82 31.66 -4.85 -1.89
C ARG A 82 30.14 -4.90 -1.84
N LEU A 83 29.55 -4.47 -0.72
CA LEU A 83 28.09 -4.36 -0.59
C LEU A 83 27.51 -3.32 -1.58
N CYS A 84 28.23 -2.22 -1.84
CA CYS A 84 27.85 -1.20 -2.82
C CYS A 84 27.94 -1.71 -4.27
N GLU A 85 29.01 -2.45 -4.61
CA GLU A 85 29.19 -3.13 -5.89
C GLU A 85 28.04 -4.14 -6.14
N ALA A 86 27.81 -5.05 -5.19
CA ALA A 86 26.75 -6.06 -5.30
C ALA A 86 25.34 -5.45 -5.37
N ALA A 87 25.06 -4.38 -4.64
CA ALA A 87 23.79 -3.66 -4.74
C ALA A 87 23.59 -3.01 -6.13
N SER A 88 24.66 -2.50 -6.72
CA SER A 88 24.65 -1.87 -8.05
C SER A 88 24.44 -2.88 -9.17
N GLU A 89 25.06 -4.07 -9.08
CA GLU A 89 24.86 -5.16 -10.04
C GLU A 89 23.43 -5.73 -9.97
N ASN A 90 22.90 -5.94 -8.76
CA ASN A 90 21.51 -6.35 -8.56
C ASN A 90 20.50 -5.33 -9.11
N ALA A 91 20.79 -4.02 -9.02
CA ALA A 91 19.94 -2.98 -9.59
C ALA A 91 19.85 -3.02 -11.13
N MET A 92 20.85 -3.59 -11.81
CA MET A 92 20.83 -3.80 -13.27
C MET A 92 20.15 -5.11 -13.68
N SER A 93 20.03 -6.09 -12.78
CA SER A 93 19.37 -7.38 -13.01
C SER A 93 17.90 -7.37 -12.56
N LEU A 94 17.03 -6.79 -13.38
CA LEU A 94 15.59 -6.63 -13.11
C LEU A 94 14.75 -7.94 -13.02
N ALA A 95 15.40 -9.11 -12.92
CA ALA A 95 14.79 -10.43 -13.06
C ALA A 95 15.05 -11.37 -11.86
N GLY A 96 14.72 -10.92 -10.66
CA GLY A 96 14.62 -11.77 -9.47
C GLY A 96 15.84 -11.71 -8.55
N ALA A 97 15.93 -10.61 -7.77
CA ALA A 97 16.95 -10.43 -6.76
C ALA A 97 16.97 -11.58 -5.73
N ARG A 98 18.05 -12.35 -5.76
CA ARG A 98 18.61 -13.08 -4.62
C ARG A 98 20.00 -12.48 -4.38
N ASN A 99 20.43 -12.38 -3.13
CA ASN A 99 21.78 -11.92 -2.78
C ASN A 99 22.85 -12.99 -3.09
N ALA A 100 22.91 -13.46 -4.35
CA ALA A 100 23.68 -14.62 -4.76
C ALA A 100 25.20 -14.41 -4.67
N ASP A 101 25.65 -13.18 -4.97
CA ASP A 101 27.08 -12.86 -5.13
C ASP A 101 27.68 -12.11 -3.92
N ALA A 102 26.86 -11.72 -2.95
CA ALA A 102 27.28 -11.05 -1.72
C ALA A 102 27.72 -12.02 -0.60
N GLY A 103 27.51 -13.34 -0.78
CA GLY A 103 27.91 -14.35 0.20
C GLY A 103 27.28 -14.15 1.58
N GLY A 104 25.94 -14.26 1.67
CA GLY A 104 25.17 -14.25 2.92
C GLY A 104 25.13 -12.95 3.72
N ILE A 105 26.13 -12.09 3.56
CA ILE A 105 26.34 -10.83 4.27
C ILE A 105 25.61 -9.71 3.54
N ILE A 106 24.87 -8.91 4.30
CA ILE A 106 23.96 -7.86 3.78
C ILE A 106 24.18 -6.50 4.44
N GLY A 107 25.14 -6.40 5.37
CA GLY A 107 25.48 -5.15 6.04
C GLY A 107 26.76 -5.26 6.87
N VAL A 108 27.35 -4.09 7.17
CA VAL A 108 28.54 -3.97 8.01
C VAL A 108 28.46 -2.72 8.90
N GLY A 109 29.00 -2.80 10.10
CA GLY A 109 29.16 -1.67 11.01
C GLY A 109 30.42 -1.80 11.88
N VAL A 110 30.61 -0.82 12.75
CA VAL A 110 31.60 -0.89 13.84
C VAL A 110 30.83 -0.89 15.16
N SER A 111 31.05 -1.91 15.98
CA SER A 111 30.53 -2.02 17.34
C SER A 111 31.65 -1.73 18.36
N MET A 112 31.25 -1.53 19.62
CA MET A 112 32.18 -1.64 20.74
C MET A 112 32.11 -3.08 21.23
N GLY A 113 33.22 -3.80 21.13
CA GLY A 113 33.27 -5.23 21.43
C GLY A 113 33.12 -5.54 22.93
N ALA A 114 33.12 -6.83 23.26
CA ALA A 114 32.97 -7.34 24.63
C ALA A 114 34.03 -6.81 25.64
N ILE A 115 35.14 -6.22 25.16
CA ILE A 115 36.15 -5.53 25.98
C ILE A 115 35.93 -4.02 25.88
N PRO A 116 35.62 -3.31 26.99
CA PRO A 116 35.38 -1.87 26.96
C PRO A 116 36.55 -1.08 26.38
N GLY A 117 36.30 -0.36 25.29
CA GLY A 117 37.31 0.44 24.56
C GLY A 117 37.82 -0.20 23.27
N GLN A 118 37.64 -1.50 23.08
CA GLN A 118 38.04 -2.18 21.83
C GLN A 118 36.93 -2.07 20.78
N SER A 119 37.25 -1.57 19.59
CA SER A 119 36.34 -1.61 18.43
C SER A 119 36.23 -3.03 17.88
N SER A 120 35.04 -3.42 17.42
CA SER A 120 34.78 -4.69 16.73
C SER A 120 34.06 -4.44 15.41
N LEU A 121 34.23 -5.35 14.45
CA LEU A 121 33.55 -5.30 13.16
C LEU A 121 32.25 -6.12 13.25
N ILE A 122 31.10 -5.45 13.31
CA ILE A 122 29.81 -6.14 13.29
C ILE A 122 29.34 -6.38 11.85
N VAL A 123 28.98 -7.62 11.55
CA VAL A 123 28.59 -8.10 10.22
C VAL A 123 27.16 -8.65 10.30
N TYR A 124 26.28 -8.19 9.42
CA TYR A 124 24.86 -8.57 9.40
C TYR A 124 24.61 -9.61 8.30
N VAL A 125 23.99 -10.74 8.64
CA VAL A 125 23.82 -11.90 7.74
C VAL A 125 22.37 -12.34 7.54
N GLU A 126 22.06 -12.82 6.32
CA GLU A 126 20.74 -13.28 5.90
C GLU A 126 20.37 -14.68 6.46
N SER A 127 21.36 -15.50 6.80
CA SER A 127 21.21 -16.85 7.35
C SER A 127 22.00 -17.04 8.65
N GLU A 128 21.72 -18.12 9.39
CA GLU A 128 22.57 -18.54 10.52
C GLU A 128 23.97 -18.90 10.01
N SER A 129 24.94 -18.04 10.32
CA SER A 129 26.38 -18.23 10.08
C SER A 129 27.14 -17.87 11.36
N ASN A 130 28.22 -18.59 11.69
CA ASN A 130 29.09 -18.26 12.82
C ASN A 130 30.27 -17.34 12.42
N GLU A 131 31.08 -16.90 13.39
CA GLU A 131 32.21 -15.99 13.17
C GLU A 131 33.28 -16.55 12.21
N GLU A 132 33.56 -17.85 12.21
CA GLU A 132 34.48 -18.46 11.25
C GLU A 132 33.87 -18.50 9.83
N GLU A 133 32.58 -18.83 9.74
CA GLU A 133 31.86 -18.89 8.46
C GLU A 133 31.75 -17.51 7.81
N ALA A 134 31.30 -16.51 8.57
CA ALA A 134 31.22 -15.13 8.09
C ALA A 134 32.61 -14.59 7.69
N ARG A 135 33.67 -14.88 8.46
CA ARG A 135 35.05 -14.49 8.10
C ARG A 135 35.52 -15.15 6.81
N ARG A 136 35.24 -16.44 6.60
CA ARG A 136 35.53 -17.12 5.32
C ARG A 136 34.74 -16.48 4.18
N GLU A 137 33.47 -16.15 4.38
CA GLU A 137 32.64 -15.52 3.35
C GLU A 137 33.14 -14.10 2.97
N MET A 138 33.58 -13.31 3.94
CA MET A 138 34.27 -12.02 3.71
C MET A 138 35.55 -12.17 2.88
N VAL A 139 36.37 -13.18 3.17
CA VAL A 139 37.71 -13.37 2.56
C VAL A 139 37.63 -14.10 1.21
N ASP A 140 36.87 -15.17 1.11
CA ASP A 140 36.81 -16.04 -0.08
C ASP A 140 35.82 -15.54 -1.14
N VAL A 141 34.64 -15.05 -0.71
CA VAL A 141 33.59 -14.56 -1.63
C VAL A 141 33.78 -13.07 -1.91
N MET A 142 33.75 -12.24 -0.87
CA MET A 142 33.88 -10.78 -1.03
C MET A 142 35.33 -10.26 -1.12
N ARG A 143 36.35 -11.12 -0.95
CA ARG A 143 37.78 -10.76 -1.15
C ARG A 143 38.26 -9.59 -0.28
N VAL A 144 37.67 -9.41 0.90
CA VAL A 144 38.08 -8.43 1.91
C VAL A 144 39.33 -8.94 2.61
N GLN A 145 40.50 -8.41 2.21
CA GLN A 145 41.79 -8.90 2.71
C GLN A 145 42.04 -8.46 4.16
N ALA A 146 41.52 -7.32 4.57
CA ALA A 146 41.59 -6.88 5.97
C ALA A 146 40.90 -7.85 6.96
N ALA A 147 39.95 -8.67 6.51
CA ALA A 147 39.26 -9.66 7.32
C ALA A 147 40.07 -10.95 7.59
N SER A 148 41.18 -11.15 6.87
CA SER A 148 42.03 -12.35 7.00
C SER A 148 42.84 -12.42 8.31
N SER A 149 42.94 -11.31 9.06
CA SER A 149 43.66 -11.26 10.34
C SER A 149 42.84 -11.91 11.46
N GLU A 150 43.35 -13.00 12.03
CA GLU A 150 42.73 -13.66 13.21
C GLU A 150 42.57 -12.68 14.39
N ASP A 151 43.49 -11.72 14.56
CA ASP A 151 43.44 -10.65 15.57
C ASP A 151 42.26 -9.66 15.38
N LEU A 152 41.55 -9.69 14.25
CA LEU A 152 40.42 -8.78 14.00
C LEU A 152 39.18 -9.26 14.77
N PRO A 153 38.69 -8.54 15.79
CA PRO A 153 37.42 -8.87 16.43
C PRO A 153 36.25 -8.68 15.45
N VAL A 154 35.46 -9.74 15.27
CA VAL A 154 34.28 -9.78 14.39
C VAL A 154 33.09 -10.25 15.21
N GLU A 155 31.96 -9.56 15.09
CA GLU A 155 30.67 -9.95 15.68
C GLU A 155 29.67 -10.25 14.54
N VAL A 156 28.87 -11.31 14.66
CA VAL A 156 27.89 -11.69 13.63
C VAL A 156 26.47 -11.55 14.17
N GLU A 157 25.65 -10.71 13.54
CA GLU A 157 24.23 -10.57 13.86
C GLU A 157 23.36 -11.14 12.73
N VAL A 158 22.63 -12.21 13.02
CA VAL A 158 21.70 -12.86 12.09
C VAL A 158 20.40 -12.06 12.02
N THR A 159 20.25 -11.25 10.98
CA THR A 159 19.10 -10.35 10.78
C THR A 159 18.04 -10.89 9.83
N GLY A 160 18.39 -11.86 8.97
CA GLY A 160 17.54 -12.28 7.86
C GLY A 160 17.52 -11.25 6.72
N PRO A 161 16.75 -11.46 5.66
CA PRO A 161 16.73 -10.52 4.53
C PRO A 161 16.16 -9.15 4.95
N VAL A 162 17.01 -8.12 4.93
CA VAL A 162 16.65 -6.74 5.31
C VAL A 162 15.91 -6.05 4.16
N GLU A 163 14.57 -6.07 4.22
CA GLU A 163 13.70 -5.30 3.32
C GLU A 163 13.31 -3.95 3.93
N ALA A 164 13.23 -2.91 3.08
CA ALA A 164 12.67 -1.62 3.48
C ALA A 164 11.19 -1.77 3.91
N TYR A 165 10.84 -1.24 5.08
CA TYR A 165 9.51 -1.39 5.68
C TYR A 165 8.37 -0.92 4.76
N SER A 166 7.71 -1.88 4.11
CA SER A 166 6.50 -1.61 3.33
C SER A 166 5.25 -1.61 4.21
N SER A 167 4.20 -0.92 3.76
CA SER A 167 2.89 -0.92 4.41
C SER A 167 1.79 -0.70 3.38
N ASN A 168 0.53 -0.84 3.75
CA ASN A 168 -0.60 -0.53 2.86
C ASN A 168 -0.68 0.97 2.45
N ARG A 169 0.20 1.84 2.98
CA ARG A 169 0.36 3.23 2.53
C ARG A 169 1.37 3.40 1.39
N SER A 170 2.29 2.44 1.23
CA SER A 170 3.38 2.49 0.26
C SER A 170 2.86 2.49 -1.18
N LYS A 171 3.72 2.90 -2.11
CA LYS A 171 3.49 2.76 -3.55
C LYS A 171 3.69 1.31 -3.97
N PHE A 172 2.73 0.76 -4.70
CA PHE A 172 2.78 -0.59 -5.28
C PHE A 172 2.57 -0.51 -6.79
N ARG A 173 3.42 -1.19 -7.56
CA ARG A 173 3.26 -1.40 -9.00
C ARG A 173 3.63 -2.86 -9.30
N PRO A 174 2.68 -3.71 -9.74
CA PRO A 174 1.23 -3.49 -9.79
C PRO A 174 0.55 -3.39 -8.41
N ALA A 175 -0.46 -2.54 -8.29
CA ALA A 175 -1.17 -2.25 -7.04
C ALA A 175 -2.19 -3.33 -6.63
N PRO A 176 -2.10 -3.90 -5.40
CA PRO A 176 -3.05 -4.90 -4.87
C PRO A 176 -4.27 -4.28 -4.19
N GLY A 177 -5.27 -5.10 -3.85
CA GLY A 177 -6.36 -4.72 -2.95
C GLY A 177 -5.87 -4.50 -1.52
N GLY A 178 -6.46 -3.55 -0.79
CA GLY A 178 -6.08 -3.19 0.59
C GLY A 178 -5.19 -1.95 0.73
N VAL A 179 -4.58 -1.46 -0.35
CA VAL A 179 -3.65 -0.31 -0.30
C VAL A 179 -4.36 1.04 -0.38
N SER A 180 -3.62 2.08 0.00
CA SER A 180 -3.97 3.48 -0.20
C SER A 180 -4.30 3.79 -1.66
N VAL A 181 -5.45 4.44 -1.87
CA VAL A 181 -5.90 4.95 -3.17
C VAL A 181 -6.78 6.17 -2.96
N GLY A 182 -6.89 7.04 -3.96
CA GLY A 182 -7.91 8.09 -3.94
C GLY A 182 -8.01 8.87 -5.23
N HIS A 183 -9.10 9.64 -5.34
CA HIS A 183 -9.15 10.80 -6.21
C HIS A 183 -8.14 11.86 -5.73
N PHE A 184 -7.46 12.55 -6.64
CA PHE A 184 -6.39 13.49 -6.28
C PHE A 184 -6.81 14.63 -5.32
N ASN A 185 -8.07 15.09 -5.43
CA ASN A 185 -8.67 16.09 -4.52
C ASN A 185 -9.25 15.53 -3.19
N VAL A 186 -9.01 14.26 -2.82
CA VAL A 186 -9.31 13.74 -1.47
C VAL A 186 -8.03 13.41 -0.70
N THR A 187 -8.16 12.90 0.53
CA THR A 187 -7.02 12.45 1.33
C THR A 187 -6.50 11.10 0.81
N ALA A 188 -7.06 9.98 1.28
CA ALA A 188 -6.95 8.64 0.69
C ALA A 188 -7.84 7.64 1.43
N GLY A 189 -8.42 6.71 0.68
CA GLY A 189 -9.10 5.51 1.19
C GLY A 189 -8.34 4.24 0.82
N THR A 190 -9.08 3.16 0.61
CA THR A 190 -8.58 1.80 0.36
C THR A 190 -9.09 1.24 -0.97
N VAL A 191 -8.24 0.52 -1.72
CA VAL A 191 -8.66 -0.34 -2.84
C VAL A 191 -9.46 -1.52 -2.28
N GLY A 192 -10.77 -1.56 -2.47
CA GLY A 192 -11.63 -2.62 -1.93
C GLY A 192 -11.39 -3.96 -2.62
N GLY A 193 -11.31 -3.96 -3.95
CA GLY A 193 -11.08 -5.17 -4.74
C GLY A 193 -11.44 -4.98 -6.20
N TRP A 194 -11.53 -6.10 -6.94
CA TRP A 194 -11.50 -6.10 -8.40
C TRP A 194 -12.80 -6.64 -9.00
N VAL A 195 -13.36 -5.88 -9.94
CA VAL A 195 -14.68 -6.15 -10.54
C VAL A 195 -14.65 -5.90 -12.05
N ARG A 196 -15.69 -6.37 -12.74
CA ARG A 196 -16.01 -6.05 -14.14
C ARG A 196 -17.45 -5.57 -14.22
N GLY A 197 -17.83 -4.87 -15.30
CA GLY A 197 -19.23 -4.52 -15.53
C GLY A 197 -20.10 -5.76 -15.79
N SER A 198 -21.39 -5.68 -15.46
CA SER A 198 -22.36 -6.70 -15.89
C SER A 198 -22.92 -6.45 -17.29
N THR A 199 -22.83 -5.21 -17.80
CA THR A 199 -23.53 -4.70 -18.99
C THR A 199 -22.60 -3.94 -19.95
N GLY A 200 -22.90 -3.98 -21.25
CA GLY A 200 -22.24 -3.17 -22.30
C GLY A 200 -20.73 -3.32 -22.42
N ASN A 201 -20.06 -2.25 -22.89
CA ASN A 201 -18.60 -2.12 -23.00
C ASN A 201 -17.86 -2.40 -21.66
N ARG A 202 -18.52 -2.11 -20.52
CA ARG A 202 -18.01 -2.31 -19.16
C ARG A 202 -17.69 -3.78 -18.82
N VAL A 203 -18.25 -4.75 -19.56
CA VAL A 203 -18.01 -6.20 -19.32
C VAL A 203 -16.54 -6.60 -19.49
N ARG A 204 -15.78 -5.89 -20.33
CA ARG A 204 -14.34 -6.15 -20.57
C ARG A 204 -13.41 -5.29 -19.69
N ARG A 205 -13.91 -4.18 -19.12
CA ARG A 205 -13.12 -3.27 -18.28
C ARG A 205 -12.76 -3.93 -16.93
N LEU A 206 -11.48 -3.98 -16.60
CA LEU A 206 -11.00 -4.21 -15.23
C LEU A 206 -11.22 -2.94 -14.42
N MET A 207 -11.93 -3.05 -13.31
CA MET A 207 -12.21 -1.92 -12.43
C MET A 207 -11.85 -2.24 -10.98
N MET A 208 -11.35 -1.25 -10.27
CA MET A 208 -11.31 -1.25 -8.80
C MET A 208 -12.68 -0.85 -8.22
N LEU A 209 -13.02 -1.40 -7.07
CA LEU A 209 -14.16 -0.99 -6.24
C LEU A 209 -13.65 -0.25 -5.00
N SER A 210 -14.26 0.90 -4.65
CA SER A 210 -14.05 1.61 -3.37
C SER A 210 -15.29 2.50 -3.07
N ASN A 211 -15.19 3.44 -2.13
CA ASN A 211 -16.30 4.37 -1.81
C ASN A 211 -16.41 5.55 -2.79
N ASN A 212 -17.60 6.15 -2.88
CA ASN A 212 -17.81 7.43 -3.56
C ASN A 212 -16.96 8.53 -2.89
N HIS A 213 -16.96 8.63 -1.56
CA HIS A 213 -16.13 9.65 -0.89
C HIS A 213 -14.60 9.45 -1.04
N VAL A 214 -14.16 8.34 -1.62
CA VAL A 214 -12.75 8.03 -1.91
C VAL A 214 -12.39 8.27 -3.39
N LEU A 215 -13.22 7.81 -4.33
CA LEU A 215 -12.94 7.93 -5.77
C LEU A 215 -13.68 9.06 -6.48
N ALA A 216 -14.81 9.52 -5.92
CA ALA A 216 -15.71 10.50 -6.53
C ALA A 216 -15.84 11.80 -5.73
N ASN A 217 -14.98 12.02 -4.72
CA ASN A 217 -14.91 13.23 -3.90
C ASN A 217 -16.28 13.66 -3.31
N SER A 218 -17.07 12.69 -2.82
CA SER A 218 -18.43 12.92 -2.31
C SER A 218 -19.33 13.63 -3.35
N ASN A 219 -19.48 13.01 -4.52
CA ASN A 219 -20.13 13.52 -5.74
C ASN A 219 -19.43 14.68 -6.46
N ARG A 220 -18.29 15.22 -5.98
CA ARG A 220 -17.65 16.43 -6.54
C ARG A 220 -16.61 16.17 -7.63
N ALA A 221 -16.35 14.90 -7.97
CA ALA A 221 -15.48 14.53 -9.09
C ALA A 221 -16.28 14.30 -10.39
N ARG A 222 -15.59 14.30 -11.52
CA ARG A 222 -16.12 14.04 -12.86
C ARG A 222 -15.64 12.68 -13.36
N PHE A 223 -16.42 12.03 -14.22
CA PHE A 223 -15.96 10.82 -14.90
C PHE A 223 -14.69 11.13 -15.72
N GLY A 224 -13.72 10.22 -15.71
CA GLY A 224 -12.39 10.43 -16.30
C GLY A 224 -11.34 11.04 -15.36
N ASP A 225 -11.73 11.66 -14.23
CA ASP A 225 -10.78 12.24 -13.26
C ASP A 225 -9.81 11.16 -12.71
N SER A 226 -8.57 11.56 -12.43
CA SER A 226 -7.48 10.67 -12.02
C SER A 226 -7.69 10.01 -10.65
N ILE A 227 -7.52 8.69 -10.62
CA ILE A 227 -7.40 7.89 -9.40
C ILE A 227 -5.96 7.44 -9.25
N ILE A 228 -5.33 7.81 -8.13
CA ILE A 228 -3.90 7.64 -7.88
C ILE A 228 -3.60 6.61 -6.78
N GLN A 229 -2.45 5.93 -6.89
CA GLN A 229 -1.93 4.98 -5.91
C GLN A 229 -0.44 5.29 -5.62
N PRO A 230 -0.06 5.63 -4.37
CA PRO A 230 -0.95 5.81 -3.22
C PRO A 230 -1.89 7.01 -3.42
N GLY A 231 -2.86 7.19 -2.52
CA GLY A 231 -3.65 8.42 -2.51
C GLY A 231 -2.82 9.62 -2.01
N THR A 232 -3.31 10.84 -2.23
CA THR A 232 -2.59 12.09 -1.95
C THR A 232 -2.03 12.16 -0.52
N ALA A 233 -2.79 11.65 0.46
CA ALA A 233 -2.42 11.65 1.88
C ALA A 233 -1.39 10.57 2.29
N ASP A 234 -0.79 9.84 1.35
CA ASP A 234 0.46 9.08 1.56
C ASP A 234 1.48 9.37 0.43
N GLY A 235 1.44 10.57 -0.16
CA GLY A 235 2.47 11.06 -1.08
C GLY A 235 2.25 10.79 -2.58
N GLY A 236 1.08 10.29 -2.99
CA GLY A 236 0.77 10.08 -4.41
C GLY A 236 0.53 11.39 -5.17
N VAL A 237 1.06 11.49 -6.38
CA VAL A 237 1.00 12.69 -7.23
C VAL A 237 0.22 12.43 -8.52
N SER A 238 -0.84 13.19 -8.80
CA SER A 238 -1.50 13.17 -10.12
C SER A 238 -0.73 14.06 -11.11
N PRO A 239 -0.48 13.63 -12.38
CA PRO A 239 -0.88 12.36 -12.98
C PRO A 239 0.11 11.20 -12.79
N ARG A 240 1.33 11.45 -12.29
CA ARG A 240 2.45 10.47 -12.16
C ARG A 240 2.05 9.12 -11.55
N ASP A 241 1.16 9.14 -10.56
CA ASP A 241 0.73 7.97 -9.79
C ASP A 241 -0.68 7.46 -10.17
N ARG A 242 -1.24 7.92 -11.30
CA ARG A 242 -2.55 7.48 -11.84
C ARG A 242 -2.49 5.98 -12.15
N ILE A 243 -3.41 5.21 -11.57
CA ILE A 243 -3.60 3.78 -11.87
C ILE A 243 -5.00 3.45 -12.39
N ALA A 244 -5.92 4.41 -12.30
CA ALA A 244 -7.27 4.31 -12.82
C ALA A 244 -7.88 5.69 -13.14
N ILE A 245 -9.01 5.69 -13.84
CA ILE A 245 -9.88 6.84 -14.06
C ILE A 245 -11.23 6.61 -13.37
N LEU A 246 -11.88 7.65 -12.86
CA LEU A 246 -13.23 7.52 -12.27
C LEU A 246 -14.22 7.08 -13.36
N GLU A 247 -14.87 5.94 -13.16
CA GLU A 247 -15.71 5.29 -14.17
C GLU A 247 -17.21 5.40 -13.86
N ARG A 248 -17.61 5.15 -12.61
CA ARG A 248 -18.99 5.31 -12.14
C ARG A 248 -19.02 5.48 -10.63
N PHE A 249 -20.03 6.17 -10.11
CA PHE A 249 -20.34 6.19 -8.68
C PHE A 249 -21.86 6.23 -8.47
N VAL A 250 -22.30 5.83 -7.28
CA VAL A 250 -23.68 6.07 -6.84
C VAL A 250 -23.70 7.38 -6.06
N PRO A 251 -24.45 8.41 -6.49
CA PRO A 251 -24.48 9.69 -5.79
C PRO A 251 -25.01 9.56 -4.36
N ILE A 252 -24.30 10.13 -3.39
CA ILE A 252 -24.75 10.24 -2.00
C ILE A 252 -25.73 11.41 -1.94
N ASN A 253 -26.98 11.15 -1.54
CA ASN A 253 -27.99 12.20 -1.39
C ASN A 253 -27.95 12.79 0.02
N PHE A 254 -27.66 14.09 0.11
CA PHE A 254 -27.54 14.87 1.35
C PHE A 254 -28.82 15.69 1.67
N ALA A 255 -29.88 15.58 0.87
CA ALA A 255 -31.13 16.30 1.10
C ALA A 255 -31.88 15.77 2.35
N SER A 256 -32.65 16.65 3.00
CA SER A 256 -33.47 16.27 4.16
C SER A 256 -34.48 15.17 3.79
N GLY A 257 -34.55 14.12 4.61
CA GLY A 257 -35.41 12.96 4.38
C GLY A 257 -34.91 11.97 3.30
N ALA A 258 -33.80 12.25 2.61
CA ALA A 258 -33.23 11.31 1.65
C ALA A 258 -32.68 10.04 2.32
N ILE A 259 -32.73 8.91 1.61
CA ILE A 259 -32.26 7.61 2.11
C ILE A 259 -31.19 7.04 1.18
N ASN A 260 -29.99 6.86 1.70
CA ASN A 260 -28.89 6.21 1.01
C ASN A 260 -28.81 4.73 1.40
N TYR A 261 -28.34 3.88 0.48
CA TYR A 261 -28.15 2.45 0.71
C TYR A 261 -26.72 1.97 0.47
N VAL A 262 -25.95 2.73 -0.30
CA VAL A 262 -24.58 2.40 -0.71
C VAL A 262 -23.73 3.66 -0.79
N ASP A 263 -22.48 3.57 -0.35
CA ASP A 263 -21.41 4.54 -0.63
C ASP A 263 -20.33 3.81 -1.44
N CYS A 264 -20.40 3.92 -2.77
CA CYS A 264 -19.58 3.11 -3.67
C CYS A 264 -19.30 3.75 -5.03
N ALA A 265 -18.12 3.46 -5.57
CA ALA A 265 -17.64 3.89 -6.88
C ALA A 265 -16.70 2.85 -7.51
N THR A 266 -16.63 2.87 -8.85
CA THR A 266 -15.67 2.13 -9.68
C THR A 266 -14.68 3.08 -10.35
N GLY A 267 -13.41 2.66 -10.38
CA GLY A 267 -12.39 3.25 -11.25
C GLY A 267 -11.92 2.24 -12.29
N TRP A 268 -11.86 2.62 -13.58
CA TRP A 268 -11.34 1.78 -14.66
C TRP A 268 -9.81 1.84 -14.67
N CYS A 269 -9.17 0.68 -14.48
CA CYS A 269 -7.73 0.55 -14.27
C CYS A 269 -6.97 0.28 -15.57
N TRP A 270 -5.72 0.75 -15.63
CA TRP A 270 -4.69 0.17 -16.49
C TRP A 270 -4.32 -1.22 -15.95
N PRO A 271 -4.40 -2.31 -16.75
CA PRO A 271 -4.18 -3.67 -16.25
C PRO A 271 -2.84 -3.87 -15.56
N ASP A 272 -1.77 -3.33 -16.12
CA ASP A 272 -0.39 -3.59 -15.72
C ASP A 272 0.02 -2.78 -14.47
N LEU A 273 -0.80 -1.80 -14.10
CA LEU A 273 -0.64 -1.00 -12.88
C LEU A 273 -1.39 -1.60 -11.68
N VAL A 274 -2.12 -2.71 -11.84
CA VAL A 274 -2.93 -3.35 -10.77
C VAL A 274 -2.81 -4.88 -10.74
N ARG A 275 -2.93 -5.50 -9.56
CA ARG A 275 -2.90 -6.96 -9.40
C ARG A 275 -4.12 -7.47 -8.66
N ARG A 276 -4.63 -8.63 -9.08
CA ARG A 276 -5.89 -9.22 -8.59
C ARG A 276 -5.87 -9.62 -7.10
N ASP A 277 -4.69 -9.70 -6.50
CA ASP A 277 -4.49 -10.11 -5.11
C ASP A 277 -4.76 -8.94 -4.16
N HIS A 278 -5.08 -9.26 -2.91
CA HIS A 278 -5.08 -8.36 -1.76
C HIS A 278 -3.78 -8.51 -0.97
N VAL A 279 -3.32 -7.44 -0.32
CA VAL A 279 -2.09 -7.42 0.50
C VAL A 279 -2.40 -7.30 2.00
N PHE A 280 -1.47 -7.79 2.83
CA PHE A 280 -1.38 -7.47 4.26
C PHE A 280 0.06 -7.62 4.79
N HIS A 281 0.32 -7.07 5.97
CA HIS A 281 1.65 -7.07 6.59
C HIS A 281 1.67 -7.76 7.96
N ARG A 282 0.66 -7.51 8.81
CA ARG A 282 0.60 -7.91 10.22
C ARG A 282 1.88 -7.60 11.01
N GLY A 283 2.41 -6.38 10.81
CA GLY A 283 3.61 -5.90 11.51
C GLY A 283 4.94 -6.45 10.97
N ARG A 284 4.95 -7.07 9.78
CA ARG A 284 6.17 -7.49 9.07
C ARG A 284 6.55 -6.47 7.99
N PRO A 285 7.84 -6.30 7.64
CA PRO A 285 8.26 -5.45 6.51
C PRO A 285 7.78 -6.03 5.17
N THR A 286 7.81 -7.36 5.06
CA THR A 286 7.44 -8.15 3.87
C THR A 286 5.92 -8.15 3.62
N PRO A 287 5.44 -7.73 2.43
CA PRO A 287 4.03 -7.78 2.07
C PRO A 287 3.59 -9.21 1.72
N ARG A 288 2.47 -9.67 2.29
CA ARG A 288 1.87 -10.97 1.97
C ARG A 288 0.61 -10.82 1.13
N PHE A 289 0.46 -11.65 0.11
CA PHE A 289 -0.63 -11.60 -0.85
C PHE A 289 -1.61 -12.77 -0.69
N PHE A 290 -2.90 -12.52 -0.97
CA PHE A 290 -3.99 -13.51 -0.95
C PHE A 290 -5.12 -13.09 -1.89
N ARG A 291 -6.16 -13.92 -2.08
CA ARG A 291 -7.31 -13.61 -2.95
C ARG A 291 -8.62 -13.74 -2.19
N VAL A 292 -9.44 -12.68 -2.21
CA VAL A 292 -10.83 -12.71 -1.74
C VAL A 292 -11.70 -13.44 -2.77
N GLY A 293 -12.70 -14.19 -2.32
CA GLY A 293 -13.54 -15.00 -3.21
C GLY A 293 -14.60 -14.21 -3.98
N ASN A 294 -15.21 -14.87 -4.97
CA ASN A 294 -16.26 -14.31 -5.83
C ASN A 294 -17.69 -14.69 -5.40
N SER A 295 -17.84 -15.45 -4.32
CA SER A 295 -19.13 -15.78 -3.72
C SER A 295 -19.58 -14.70 -2.73
N PHE A 296 -20.91 -14.56 -2.55
CA PHE A 296 -21.51 -13.54 -1.70
C PHE A 296 -22.30 -14.15 -0.53
N VAL A 297 -21.98 -13.75 0.69
CA VAL A 297 -22.71 -14.11 1.92
C VAL A 297 -23.46 -12.90 2.46
N ALA A 298 -24.68 -13.11 2.94
CA ALA A 298 -25.48 -12.05 3.55
C ALA A 298 -24.93 -11.70 4.95
N PRO A 299 -24.83 -10.41 5.32
CA PRO A 299 -24.44 -10.03 6.67
C PRO A 299 -25.47 -10.58 7.67
N THR A 300 -24.99 -11.30 8.68
CA THR A 300 -25.80 -11.91 9.74
C THR A 300 -25.15 -11.62 11.09
N ARG A 301 -25.95 -11.47 12.15
CA ARG A 301 -25.43 -11.19 13.50
C ARG A 301 -24.53 -12.34 13.98
N ASN A 302 -23.44 -11.99 14.65
CA ASN A 302 -22.36 -12.88 15.11
C ASN A 302 -21.49 -13.50 13.99
N LEU A 303 -21.70 -13.18 12.71
CA LEU A 303 -20.79 -13.59 11.64
C LEU A 303 -19.40 -12.98 11.86
N VAL A 304 -18.35 -13.79 11.82
CA VAL A 304 -16.96 -13.33 11.90
C VAL A 304 -16.50 -12.90 10.51
N VAL A 305 -15.91 -11.70 10.43
CA VAL A 305 -15.53 -11.05 9.18
C VAL A 305 -14.09 -10.52 9.26
N GLY A 306 -13.46 -10.35 8.10
CA GLY A 306 -12.18 -9.68 7.94
C GLY A 306 -12.22 -8.57 6.91
N LYS A 307 -11.22 -7.69 6.98
CA LYS A 307 -10.85 -6.77 5.90
C LYS A 307 -9.34 -6.60 5.88
N THR A 308 -8.79 -6.15 4.76
CA THR A 308 -7.49 -5.46 4.69
C THR A 308 -7.74 -4.01 4.27
N GLY A 309 -6.89 -3.08 4.71
CA GLY A 309 -7.06 -1.67 4.39
C GLY A 309 -5.86 -0.79 4.76
N ARG A 310 -5.85 0.42 4.18
CA ARG A 310 -4.77 1.40 4.22
C ARG A 310 -4.21 1.67 5.62
N THR A 311 -5.08 1.75 6.63
CA THR A 311 -4.69 2.30 7.95
C THR A 311 -4.52 1.24 9.02
N THR A 312 -5.41 0.25 9.11
CA THR A 312 -5.34 -0.79 10.16
C THR A 312 -4.99 -2.19 9.65
N ASP A 313 -4.62 -2.32 8.37
CA ASP A 313 -4.17 -3.57 7.75
C ASP A 313 -5.20 -4.73 7.91
N LEU A 314 -4.76 -5.99 8.04
CA LEU A 314 -5.59 -7.18 8.12
C LEU A 314 -6.18 -7.37 9.52
N THR A 315 -7.40 -6.88 9.69
CA THR A 315 -8.17 -6.96 10.93
C THR A 315 -9.25 -8.04 10.86
N GLN A 316 -9.73 -8.47 12.03
CA GLN A 316 -10.88 -9.36 12.19
C GLN A 316 -11.92 -8.70 13.11
N GLY A 317 -13.19 -8.95 12.84
CA GLY A 317 -14.31 -8.44 13.62
C GLY A 317 -15.53 -9.37 13.59
N THR A 318 -16.57 -8.95 14.28
CA THR A 318 -17.85 -9.66 14.35
C THR A 318 -18.99 -8.69 14.02
N ILE A 319 -19.92 -9.11 13.17
CA ILE A 319 -21.14 -8.34 12.87
C ILE A 319 -22.01 -8.27 14.13
N ARG A 320 -22.29 -7.05 14.61
CA ARG A 320 -23.05 -6.81 15.85
C ARG A 320 -24.53 -6.54 15.59
N ALA A 321 -24.85 -5.85 14.49
CA ALA A 321 -26.22 -5.62 14.03
C ALA A 321 -26.32 -5.58 12.49
N THR A 322 -27.49 -5.92 11.97
CA THR A 322 -27.92 -5.78 10.57
C THR A 322 -29.09 -4.80 10.50
N ASN A 323 -29.47 -4.37 9.28
CA ASN A 323 -30.56 -3.39 9.07
C ASN A 323 -30.38 -2.07 9.84
N VAL A 324 -29.12 -1.68 10.03
CA VAL A 324 -28.74 -0.45 10.73
C VAL A 324 -29.12 0.76 9.88
N SER A 325 -29.77 1.74 10.51
CA SER A 325 -29.95 3.10 9.99
C SER A 325 -29.02 4.05 10.75
N ILE A 326 -28.31 4.92 10.06
CA ILE A 326 -27.30 5.81 10.66
C ILE A 326 -27.08 7.08 9.85
N ASN A 327 -26.79 8.19 10.54
CA ASN A 327 -26.35 9.45 9.93
C ASN A 327 -24.82 9.48 9.88
N VAL A 328 -24.23 9.75 8.72
CA VAL A 328 -22.78 9.80 8.50
C VAL A 328 -22.37 11.20 8.05
N ASN A 329 -21.32 11.75 8.67
CA ASN A 329 -20.84 13.12 8.43
C ASN A 329 -19.65 13.10 7.46
N TYR A 330 -19.84 13.69 6.28
CA TYR A 330 -18.86 13.81 5.19
C TYR A 330 -18.15 15.19 5.20
N ARG A 331 -18.01 15.80 6.38
CA ARG A 331 -17.37 17.10 6.60
C ARG A 331 -18.05 18.19 5.76
N SER A 332 -17.35 18.79 4.82
CA SER A 332 -17.85 19.88 3.96
C SER A 332 -18.90 19.44 2.93
N ALA A 333 -19.13 18.14 2.71
CA ALA A 333 -20.26 17.65 1.92
C ALA A 333 -21.57 17.51 2.74
N GLY A 334 -21.51 17.65 4.08
CA GLY A 334 -22.69 17.58 4.95
C GLY A 334 -22.93 16.19 5.57
N ILE A 335 -24.15 15.95 6.02
CA ILE A 335 -24.57 14.73 6.71
C ILE A 335 -25.57 13.98 5.83
N ALA A 336 -25.32 12.69 5.58
CA ALA A 336 -26.20 11.82 4.80
C ALA A 336 -26.77 10.70 5.68
N HIS A 337 -28.05 10.37 5.48
CA HIS A 337 -28.71 9.26 6.15
C HIS A 337 -28.58 7.97 5.34
N PHE A 338 -28.15 6.89 5.98
CA PHE A 338 -28.01 5.56 5.38
C PHE A 338 -28.93 4.57 6.08
N ARG A 339 -29.57 3.68 5.31
CA ARG A 339 -30.41 2.57 5.78
C ARG A 339 -29.91 1.21 5.29
N ASP A 340 -30.33 0.14 5.95
CA ASP A 340 -29.99 -1.26 5.63
C ASP A 340 -28.48 -1.59 5.69
N GLN A 341 -27.75 -0.87 6.54
CA GLN A 341 -26.33 -1.10 6.78
C GLN A 341 -26.13 -2.28 7.75
N PHE A 342 -24.89 -2.75 7.90
CA PHE A 342 -24.51 -3.61 9.02
C PHE A 342 -23.33 -3.02 9.79
N SER A 343 -23.28 -3.31 11.09
CA SER A 343 -22.22 -2.83 11.98
C SER A 343 -21.27 -3.95 12.39
N VAL A 344 -19.98 -3.64 12.45
CA VAL A 344 -18.90 -4.54 12.87
C VAL A 344 -18.19 -3.92 14.08
N ARG A 345 -17.76 -4.77 15.02
CA ARG A 345 -16.74 -4.41 16.01
C ARG A 345 -15.62 -5.45 15.99
N SER A 346 -14.43 -5.04 16.43
CA SER A 346 -13.25 -5.91 16.55
C SER A 346 -13.53 -7.19 17.35
N THR A 347 -12.75 -8.23 17.06
CA THR A 347 -12.57 -9.41 17.94
C THR A 347 -11.35 -9.29 18.85
N GLY A 348 -10.42 -8.37 18.56
CA GLY A 348 -9.22 -8.10 19.35
C GLY A 348 -9.28 -6.80 20.14
N THR A 349 -8.14 -6.42 20.73
CA THR A 349 -7.99 -5.22 21.59
C THR A 349 -8.03 -3.89 20.84
N GLY A 350 -7.64 -3.87 19.56
CA GLY A 350 -7.72 -2.69 18.69
C GLY A 350 -9.10 -2.51 18.02
N THR A 351 -9.24 -1.47 17.19
CA THR A 351 -10.46 -1.28 16.36
C THR A 351 -10.47 -2.20 15.14
N PHE A 352 -11.66 -2.45 14.56
CA PHE A 352 -11.77 -3.16 13.27
C PHE A 352 -11.37 -2.26 12.08
N SER A 353 -11.45 -0.94 12.24
CA SER A 353 -11.02 0.04 11.25
C SER A 353 -10.72 1.39 11.87
N ALA A 354 -10.07 2.25 11.10
CA ALA A 354 -9.87 3.67 11.38
C ALA A 354 -10.07 4.51 10.09
N GLY A 355 -9.87 5.83 10.17
CA GLY A 355 -9.92 6.71 9.01
C GLY A 355 -8.93 6.28 7.92
N GLY A 356 -9.37 6.21 6.67
CA GLY A 356 -8.59 5.72 5.53
C GLY A 356 -8.82 4.25 5.17
N ASP A 357 -9.37 3.42 6.08
CA ASP A 357 -9.86 2.08 5.72
C ASP A 357 -11.18 2.13 4.89
N SER A 358 -11.76 3.32 4.69
CA SER A 358 -12.87 3.56 3.76
C SER A 358 -12.63 2.92 2.40
N GLY A 359 -13.57 2.09 1.94
CA GLY A 359 -13.48 1.34 0.69
C GLY A 359 -12.96 -0.08 0.85
N SER A 360 -12.50 -0.48 2.05
CA SER A 360 -12.11 -1.87 2.31
C SER A 360 -13.27 -2.84 2.03
N LEU A 361 -13.00 -3.88 1.26
CA LEU A 361 -13.91 -5.01 1.11
C LEU A 361 -13.91 -5.84 2.40
N VAL A 362 -15.11 -6.22 2.85
CA VAL A 362 -15.33 -7.01 4.05
C VAL A 362 -15.82 -8.40 3.62
N TRP A 363 -15.12 -9.43 4.04
CA TRP A 363 -15.39 -10.84 3.73
C TRP A 363 -15.64 -11.66 5.01
N GLU A 364 -16.26 -12.83 4.89
CA GLU A 364 -16.41 -13.77 6.00
C GLU A 364 -15.07 -14.47 6.33
N TRP A 365 -14.74 -14.61 7.61
CA TRP A 365 -13.47 -15.19 8.05
C TRP A 365 -13.45 -16.73 7.95
N LYS A 366 -13.48 -17.26 6.72
CA LYS A 366 -13.35 -18.69 6.41
C LYS A 366 -12.70 -18.94 5.05
N THR A 367 -12.37 -20.21 4.78
CA THR A 367 -11.87 -20.67 3.47
C THR A 367 -12.75 -20.18 2.32
N GLY A 368 -12.11 -19.65 1.27
CA GLY A 368 -12.79 -19.06 0.12
C GLY A 368 -13.24 -17.60 0.32
N LEU A 369 -13.15 -17.03 1.52
CA LEU A 369 -13.32 -15.60 1.83
C LEU A 369 -14.50 -14.93 1.07
N PRO A 370 -15.75 -15.41 1.22
CA PRO A 370 -16.88 -14.85 0.50
C PRO A 370 -17.16 -13.41 0.94
N GLN A 371 -17.54 -12.56 0.00
CA GLN A 371 -17.75 -11.13 0.23
C GLN A 371 -19.06 -10.89 0.98
N VAL A 372 -19.05 -9.93 1.91
CA VAL A 372 -20.18 -9.59 2.80
C VAL A 372 -20.56 -8.11 2.70
N GLY A 373 -19.57 -7.20 2.65
CA GLY A 373 -19.86 -5.77 2.53
C GLY A 373 -18.71 -4.89 2.06
N LEU A 374 -19.01 -3.60 1.88
CA LEU A 374 -18.03 -2.55 1.60
C LEU A 374 -18.02 -1.55 2.76
N LEU A 375 -16.88 -1.42 3.42
CA LEU A 375 -16.65 -0.49 4.53
C LEU A 375 -16.78 0.96 4.04
N PHE A 376 -17.49 1.82 4.77
CA PHE A 376 -17.57 3.25 4.42
C PHE A 376 -17.50 4.24 5.59
N ALA A 377 -17.86 3.82 6.82
CA ALA A 377 -17.88 4.71 7.97
C ALA A 377 -17.47 4.00 9.27
N GLY A 378 -17.13 4.77 10.30
CA GLY A 378 -16.86 4.23 11.63
C GLY A 378 -16.69 5.30 12.71
N GLY A 379 -16.92 4.92 13.96
CA GLY A 379 -16.81 5.77 15.15
C GLY A 379 -17.06 4.96 16.43
N GLY A 380 -16.46 5.36 17.56
CA GLY A 380 -16.65 4.68 18.85
C GLY A 380 -16.36 3.16 18.80
N GLY A 381 -15.24 2.78 18.17
CA GLY A 381 -14.84 1.38 17.96
C GLY A 381 -15.78 0.54 17.08
N THR A 382 -16.77 1.18 16.43
CA THR A 382 -17.82 0.54 15.63
C THR A 382 -17.68 0.96 14.17
N THR A 383 -17.66 -0.01 13.26
CA THR A 383 -17.52 0.19 11.82
C THR A 383 -18.85 -0.08 11.14
N PHE A 384 -19.18 0.64 10.07
CA PHE A 384 -20.42 0.50 9.31
C PHE A 384 -20.12 0.19 7.84
N CYS A 385 -20.87 -0.76 7.31
CA CYS A 385 -20.61 -1.40 6.02
C CYS A 385 -21.90 -1.55 5.19
N ASN A 386 -21.78 -1.26 3.90
CA ASN A 386 -22.84 -1.47 2.91
C ASN A 386 -22.93 -2.95 2.55
N PRO A 387 -24.11 -3.61 2.52
CA PRO A 387 -24.23 -5.00 2.09
C PRO A 387 -23.77 -5.18 0.64
N ILE A 388 -22.85 -6.13 0.40
CA ILE A 388 -22.09 -6.17 -0.87
C ILE A 388 -23.00 -6.37 -2.10
N ARG A 389 -24.08 -7.14 -1.95
CA ARG A 389 -25.06 -7.35 -3.04
C ARG A 389 -25.75 -6.05 -3.49
N ARG A 390 -25.95 -5.07 -2.59
CA ARG A 390 -26.51 -3.76 -2.96
C ARG A 390 -25.50 -2.92 -3.74
N VAL A 391 -24.22 -2.93 -3.32
CA VAL A 391 -23.12 -2.26 -4.03
C VAL A 391 -22.98 -2.80 -5.45
N TYR A 392 -22.99 -4.12 -5.61
CA TYR A 392 -22.85 -4.76 -6.92
C TYR A 392 -24.04 -4.51 -7.86
N ALA A 393 -25.27 -4.51 -7.32
CA ALA A 393 -26.46 -4.18 -8.10
C ALA A 393 -26.46 -2.70 -8.54
N ALA A 394 -26.20 -1.77 -7.62
CA ALA A 394 -26.27 -0.33 -7.88
C ALA A 394 -25.20 0.16 -8.88
N LEU A 395 -24.00 -0.44 -8.87
CA LEU A 395 -22.94 -0.13 -9.83
C LEU A 395 -23.02 -0.96 -11.12
N GLN A 396 -23.95 -1.92 -11.25
CA GLN A 396 -24.04 -2.90 -12.34
C GLN A 396 -22.69 -3.60 -12.61
N ILE A 397 -22.18 -4.31 -11.60
CA ILE A 397 -20.88 -4.99 -11.62
C ILE A 397 -20.98 -6.44 -11.19
N LYS A 398 -19.95 -7.23 -11.55
CA LYS A 398 -19.77 -8.63 -11.18
C LYS A 398 -18.31 -8.88 -10.74
N PRO A 399 -18.03 -9.91 -9.92
CA PRO A 399 -16.67 -10.15 -9.44
C PRO A 399 -15.71 -10.40 -10.60
N PHE A 400 -14.45 -10.01 -10.46
CA PHE A 400 -13.45 -10.36 -11.45
C PHE A 400 -13.14 -11.86 -11.33
N ASN A 401 -13.40 -12.64 -12.38
CA ASN A 401 -13.18 -14.08 -12.35
C ASN A 401 -11.71 -14.45 -12.13
N LEU A 402 -11.49 -15.36 -11.17
CA LEU A 402 -10.22 -16.05 -11.01
C LEU A 402 -10.10 -17.15 -12.08
N SER A 403 -9.71 -16.73 -13.29
CA SER A 403 -9.02 -17.57 -14.27
C SER A 403 -7.55 -17.64 -13.90
#